data_AF-A0A960V9Y9-F1
#
_entry.id   AF-A0A960V9Y9-F1
#
_cell.length_a   1.000
_cell.length_b   1.000
_cell.length_c   1.000
_cell.angle_alpha   90.00
_cell.angle_beta   90.00
_cell.angle_gamma   90.00
#
_symmetry.space_group_name_H-M   'P 1'
#
loop_
_entity.id
_entity.type
_entity.pdbx_description
1 polymer ?
#
loop_
_entity_poly.entity_id
_entity_poly.type
_entity_poly.pdbx_seq_one_letter_code
_entity_poly.pdbx_strand_id
1 'polypeptide(L)'
;MVEKYAFSGLKGGTETEDMDHDELKLFHLIGKDILPVSVKIGGPEARTDIRYCISIGIEGLSAPMIESSYALKNFISTLKNLVPPVLYPKLRKSMNLETITGYRNIMEIADSAAFEDLTGVTAARSD
;
A
#
# COMPACT_ATOMS: atom_id res chain seq x y z
N MET A 1 4.80 -9.40 20.34
CA MET A 1 3.64 -8.68 19.77
C MET A 1 2.50 -9.61 19.36
N VAL A 2 2.76 -10.84 18.90
CA VAL A 2 1.70 -11.85 18.65
C VAL A 2 1.00 -12.33 19.94
N GLU A 3 1.65 -12.21 21.10
CA GLU A 3 1.12 -12.73 22.37
C GLU A 3 0.03 -11.88 23.03
N LYS A 4 -0.34 -10.70 22.50
CA LYS A 4 -1.31 -9.79 23.14
C LYS A 4 -2.62 -9.57 22.35
N TYR A 5 -2.61 -9.79 21.04
CA TYR A 5 -3.79 -9.65 20.16
C TYR A 5 -3.72 -10.68 19.03
N ALA A 6 -4.86 -11.24 18.63
CA ALA A 6 -4.96 -12.26 17.57
C ALA A 6 -4.74 -11.72 16.14
N PHE A 7 -4.59 -10.41 15.99
CA PHE A 7 -4.46 -9.72 14.71
C PHE A 7 -3.09 -9.03 14.60
N SER A 8 -2.58 -8.88 13.37
CA SER A 8 -1.26 -8.27 13.08
C SER A 8 -1.34 -6.88 12.45
N GLY A 9 -2.52 -6.43 12.04
CA GLY A 9 -2.74 -5.15 11.39
C GLY A 9 -4.19 -4.96 10.98
N LEU A 10 -4.54 -3.73 10.60
CA LEU A 10 -5.81 -3.39 9.96
C LEU A 10 -5.54 -2.98 8.51
N LYS A 11 -6.40 -3.41 7.59
CA LYS A 11 -6.35 -3.02 6.18
C LYS A 11 -7.71 -2.47 5.76
N GLY A 12 -7.70 -1.29 5.15
CA GLY A 12 -8.84 -0.68 4.47
C GLY A 12 -8.35 -0.02 3.17
N GLY A 13 -9.15 0.84 2.55
CA GLY A 13 -8.79 1.37 1.25
C GLY A 13 -9.81 2.30 0.64
N THR A 14 -9.32 3.23 -0.17
CA THR A 14 -10.16 4.05 -1.06
C THR A 14 -10.67 3.23 -2.24
N GLU A 15 -9.94 2.19 -2.63
CA GLU A 15 -10.28 1.37 -3.80
C GLU A 15 -11.30 0.28 -3.51
N THR A 16 -11.20 -0.39 -2.35
CA THR A 16 -12.01 -1.58 -2.03
C THR A 16 -13.23 -1.20 -1.19
N GLU A 17 -13.03 -0.40 -0.14
CA GLU A 17 -14.10 0.01 0.78
C GLU A 17 -14.72 1.37 0.41
N ASP A 18 -14.26 2.02 -0.65
CA ASP A 18 -14.69 3.38 -1.05
C ASP A 18 -14.58 4.41 0.09
N MET A 19 -13.58 4.22 0.96
CA MET A 19 -13.42 5.06 2.15
C MET A 19 -13.08 6.49 1.76
N ASP A 20 -13.83 7.45 2.31
CA ASP A 20 -13.45 8.84 2.23
C ASP A 20 -12.33 9.19 3.22
N HIS A 21 -11.87 10.45 3.17
CA HIS A 21 -10.82 10.93 4.05
C HIS A 21 -11.19 10.84 5.55
N ASP A 22 -12.40 11.22 5.91
CA ASP A 22 -12.83 11.22 7.31
C ASP A 22 -12.95 9.78 7.86
N GLU A 23 -13.40 8.85 7.02
CA GLU A 23 -13.44 7.42 7.33
C GLU A 23 -12.03 6.83 7.48
N LEU A 24 -11.08 7.13 6.58
CA LEU A 24 -9.69 6.69 6.72
C LEU A 24 -9.05 7.22 8.01
N LYS A 25 -9.33 8.46 8.38
CA LYS A 25 -8.83 9.05 9.63
C LYS A 25 -9.42 8.38 10.85
N LEU A 26 -10.73 8.12 10.84
CA LEU A 26 -11.39 7.38 11.92
C LEU A 26 -10.83 5.96 12.02
N PHE A 27 -10.63 5.28 10.90
CA PHE A 27 -10.06 3.95 10.82
C PHE A 27 -8.64 3.90 11.41
N HIS A 28 -7.78 4.87 11.08
CA HIS A 28 -6.47 5.00 11.68
C HIS A 28 -6.55 5.26 13.19
N LEU A 29 -7.47 6.13 13.64
CA LEU A 29 -7.65 6.44 15.07
C LEU A 29 -8.08 5.20 15.88
N ILE A 30 -8.89 4.32 15.30
CA ILE A 30 -9.30 3.07 15.93
C ILE A 30 -8.12 2.10 16.10
N GLY A 31 -7.23 2.03 15.10
CA GLY A 31 -6.04 1.16 15.14
C GLY A 31 -4.88 1.74 15.97
N LYS A 32 -4.87 3.05 16.20
CA LYS A 32 -3.75 3.79 16.79
C LYS A 32 -3.29 3.18 18.11
N ASP A 33 -1.98 2.98 18.24
CA ASP A 33 -1.30 2.38 19.40
C ASP A 33 -1.69 0.91 19.70
N ILE A 34 -2.50 0.28 18.85
CA ILE A 34 -2.94 -1.12 18.97
C ILE A 34 -2.39 -1.97 17.82
N LEU A 35 -2.67 -1.58 16.57
CA LEU A 35 -2.30 -2.31 15.36
C LEU A 35 -1.91 -1.33 14.24
N PRO A 36 -0.88 -1.67 13.42
CA PRO A 36 -0.55 -0.85 12.26
C PRO A 36 -1.68 -0.85 11.23
N VAL A 37 -1.91 0.29 10.60
CA VAL A 37 -2.94 0.44 9.58
C VAL A 37 -2.30 0.53 8.19
N SER A 38 -2.83 -0.24 7.25
CA SER A 38 -2.42 -0.19 5.84
C SER A 38 -3.62 0.16 4.96
N VAL A 39 -3.37 0.97 3.92
CA VAL A 39 -4.41 1.45 3.01
C VAL A 39 -4.13 0.97 1.59
N LYS A 40 -5.11 0.31 0.98
CA LYS A 40 -5.14 0.03 -0.47
C LYS A 40 -5.62 1.30 -1.19
N ILE A 41 -4.71 1.99 -1.86
CA ILE A 41 -5.00 3.28 -2.51
C ILE A 41 -5.65 3.08 -3.88
N GLY A 42 -6.34 4.09 -4.42
CA GLY A 42 -7.13 3.97 -5.66
C GLY A 42 -6.34 3.68 -6.94
N GLY A 43 -5.01 3.62 -6.87
CA GLY A 43 -4.15 3.35 -8.01
C GLY A 43 -2.66 3.55 -7.70
N PRO A 44 -1.74 3.07 -8.57
CA PRO A 44 -0.30 3.22 -8.39
C PRO A 44 0.18 4.67 -8.21
N GLU A 45 -0.55 5.65 -8.75
CA GLU A 45 -0.28 7.07 -8.61
C GLU A 45 -1.43 7.84 -7.96
N ALA A 46 -2.18 7.24 -7.02
CA ALA A 46 -3.25 7.97 -6.32
C ALA A 46 -2.65 9.04 -5.36
N ARG A 47 -2.17 10.16 -5.92
CA ARG A 47 -1.36 11.17 -5.22
C ARG A 47 -2.14 11.86 -4.10
N THR A 48 -3.46 12.00 -4.26
CA THR A 48 -4.34 12.57 -3.23
C THR A 48 -4.39 11.63 -2.03
N ASP A 49 -4.70 10.36 -2.27
CA ASP A 49 -4.73 9.30 -1.26
C ASP A 49 -3.40 9.19 -0.54
N ILE A 50 -2.29 9.14 -1.29
CA ILE A 50 -0.93 9.06 -0.73
C ILE A 50 -0.67 10.26 0.19
N ARG A 51 -0.89 11.50 -0.27
CA ARG A 51 -0.67 12.69 0.57
C ARG A 51 -1.53 12.67 1.82
N TYR A 52 -2.79 12.26 1.68
CA TYR A 52 -3.71 12.19 2.80
C TYR A 52 -3.26 11.15 3.83
N CYS A 53 -2.99 9.92 3.39
CA CYS A 53 -2.51 8.83 4.24
C CYS A 53 -1.23 9.21 5.01
N ILE A 54 -0.27 9.84 4.32
CA ILE A 54 0.95 10.33 4.97
C ILE A 54 0.66 11.44 5.98
N SER A 55 -0.28 12.35 5.68
CA SER A 55 -0.64 13.45 6.59
C SER A 55 -1.27 12.98 7.90
N ILE A 56 -1.98 11.85 7.88
CA ILE A 56 -2.63 11.28 9.07
C ILE A 56 -1.78 10.20 9.76
N GLY A 57 -0.64 9.82 9.18
CA GLY A 57 0.30 8.87 9.79
C GLY A 57 0.06 7.39 9.48
N ILE A 58 -0.63 7.05 8.38
CA ILE A 58 -0.80 5.66 7.93
C ILE A 58 0.55 4.97 7.75
N GLU A 59 0.69 3.76 8.29
CA GLU A 59 1.95 3.01 8.33
C GLU A 59 2.21 2.15 7.10
N GLY A 60 1.20 1.90 6.26
CA GLY A 60 1.36 1.09 5.05
C GLY A 60 0.49 1.52 3.88
N LEU A 61 1.03 1.43 2.67
CA LEU A 61 0.30 1.67 1.42
C LEU A 61 0.45 0.45 0.50
N SER A 62 -0.67 0.03 -0.09
CA SER A 62 -0.71 -1.02 -1.10
C SER A 62 -1.23 -0.48 -2.43
N ALA A 63 -0.46 -0.67 -3.49
CA ALA A 63 -0.90 -0.32 -4.85
C ALA A 63 -1.70 -1.48 -5.49
N PRO A 64 -2.88 -1.21 -6.07
CA PRO A 64 -3.61 -2.17 -6.88
C PRO A 64 -3.07 -2.32 -8.28
N MET A 65 -3.56 -3.36 -8.96
CA MET A 65 -3.50 -3.55 -10.40
C MET A 65 -2.09 -3.32 -10.96
N ILE A 66 -1.06 -3.82 -10.26
CA ILE A 66 0.32 -3.78 -10.74
C ILE A 66 0.52 -4.88 -11.76
N GLU A 67 0.37 -4.52 -13.03
CA GLU A 67 0.42 -5.47 -14.16
C GLU A 67 1.75 -5.44 -14.93
N SER A 68 2.66 -4.52 -14.62
CA SER A 68 3.95 -4.35 -15.31
C SER A 68 5.03 -3.76 -14.41
N SER A 69 6.30 -3.96 -14.80
CA SER A 69 7.47 -3.34 -14.14
C SER A 69 7.37 -1.81 -14.14
N TYR A 70 6.80 -1.23 -15.21
CA TYR A 70 6.52 0.19 -15.31
C TYR A 70 5.53 0.66 -14.25
N ALA A 71 4.41 -0.05 -14.05
CA ALA A 71 3.42 0.31 -13.05
C ALA A 71 4.01 0.31 -11.62
N LEU A 72 4.83 -0.69 -11.29
CA LEU A 72 5.54 -0.75 -10.01
C LEU A 72 6.55 0.39 -9.86
N LYS A 73 7.35 0.66 -10.89
CA LYS A 73 8.28 1.80 -10.90
C LYS A 73 7.55 3.12 -10.67
N ASN A 74 6.37 3.27 -11.27
CA ASN A 74 5.56 4.47 -11.15
C ASN A 74 5.06 4.67 -9.71
N PHE A 75 4.58 3.60 -9.07
CA PHE A 75 4.20 3.61 -7.65
C PHE A 75 5.36 4.02 -6.74
N ILE A 76 6.51 3.34 -6.86
CA ILE A 76 7.67 3.60 -6.01
C ILE A 76 8.24 5.00 -6.24
N SER A 77 8.33 5.45 -7.49
CA SER A 77 8.75 6.82 -7.84
C SER A 77 7.81 7.86 -7.23
N THR A 78 6.50 7.64 -7.32
CA THR A 78 5.49 8.54 -6.73
C THR A 78 5.64 8.61 -5.22
N LEU A 79 5.85 7.49 -4.54
CA LEU A 79 6.12 7.49 -3.11
C LEU A 79 7.41 8.24 -2.76
N LYS A 80 8.51 8.03 -3.50
CA LYS A 80 9.78 8.76 -3.26
C LYS A 80 9.63 10.27 -3.43
N ASN A 81 8.74 10.70 -4.32
CA ASN A 81 8.46 12.12 -4.56
C ASN A 81 7.54 12.77 -3.52
N LEU A 82 6.59 12.01 -2.95
CA LEU A 82 5.54 12.54 -2.08
C LEU A 82 5.80 12.31 -0.58
N VAL A 83 6.54 11.27 -0.23
CA VAL A 83 6.79 10.88 1.16
C VAL A 83 8.08 11.54 1.64
N PRO A 84 8.08 12.24 2.78
CA PRO A 84 9.30 12.79 3.38
C PRO A 84 10.39 11.72 3.56
N PRO A 85 11.67 11.99 3.26
CA PRO A 85 12.75 11.01 3.35
C PRO A 85 12.90 10.32 4.72
N VAL A 86 12.53 11.00 5.80
CA VAL A 86 12.55 10.44 7.17
C VAL A 86 11.42 9.43 7.43
N LEU A 87 10.31 9.53 6.70
CA LEU A 87 9.16 8.62 6.81
C LEU A 87 9.25 7.47 5.81
N TYR A 88 9.88 7.69 4.66
CA TYR A 88 9.93 6.71 3.57
C TYR A 88 10.46 5.31 3.98
N PRO A 89 11.53 5.17 4.79
CA PRO A 89 12.00 3.86 5.23
C PRO A 89 11.06 3.15 6.22
N LYS A 90 10.20 3.91 6.92
CA LYS A 90 9.26 3.39 7.93
C LYS A 90 7.92 2.96 7.31
N LEU A 91 7.58 3.54 6.16
CA LEU A 91 6.37 3.23 5.43
C LEU A 91 6.45 1.82 4.82
N ARG A 92 5.51 0.95 5.17
CA ARG A 92 5.32 -0.33 4.48
C ARG A 92 4.78 -0.05 3.08
N LYS A 93 5.45 -0.59 2.06
CA LYS A 93 4.98 -0.52 0.68
C LYS A 93 4.64 -1.93 0.22
N SER A 94 3.47 -2.12 -0.36
CA SER A 94 3.10 -3.40 -0.95
C SER A 94 2.44 -3.20 -2.31
N MET A 95 2.40 -4.26 -3.08
CA MET A 95 1.59 -4.35 -4.28
C MET A 95 0.59 -5.48 -4.16
N ASN A 96 -0.53 -5.33 -4.84
CA ASN A 96 -1.44 -6.42 -5.11
C ASN A 96 -1.20 -6.97 -6.53
N LEU A 97 -1.21 -8.30 -6.63
CA LEU A 97 -1.23 -9.05 -7.87
C LEU A 97 -2.66 -9.56 -8.08
N GLU A 98 -3.36 -8.95 -9.04
CA GLU A 98 -4.83 -9.05 -9.14
C GLU A 98 -5.27 -9.62 -10.48
N THR A 99 -4.44 -9.53 -11.52
CA THR A 99 -4.81 -9.96 -12.87
C THR A 99 -3.91 -11.06 -13.40
N ILE A 100 -4.43 -11.79 -14.39
CA ILE A 100 -3.64 -12.77 -15.14
C ILE A 100 -2.45 -12.10 -15.87
N THR A 101 -2.58 -10.84 -16.27
CA THR A 101 -1.50 -10.05 -16.89
C THR A 101 -0.38 -9.83 -15.89
N GLY A 102 -0.72 -9.34 -14.68
CA GLY A 102 0.25 -9.17 -13.61
C GLY A 102 0.95 -10.49 -13.27
N TYR A 103 0.19 -11.59 -13.15
CA TYR A 103 0.78 -12.92 -12.89
C TYR A 103 1.76 -13.35 -13.98
N ARG A 104 1.40 -13.18 -15.26
CA ARG A 104 2.29 -13.52 -16.38
C ARG A 104 3.57 -12.66 -16.39
N ASN A 105 3.49 -11.44 -15.89
CA ASN A 105 4.60 -10.49 -15.84
C ASN A 105 5.35 -10.49 -14.50
N ILE A 106 5.02 -11.39 -13.55
CA ILE A 106 5.53 -11.31 -12.17
C ILE A 106 7.06 -11.37 -12.08
N MET A 107 7.72 -12.16 -12.95
CA MET A 107 9.18 -12.24 -12.98
C MET A 107 9.80 -10.92 -13.44
N GLU A 108 9.25 -10.29 -14.48
CA GLU A 108 9.72 -8.97 -14.95
C GLU A 108 9.49 -7.88 -13.88
N ILE A 109 8.35 -7.94 -13.19
CA ILE A 109 8.04 -7.03 -12.07
C ILE A 109 9.05 -7.23 -10.94
N ALA A 110 9.32 -8.48 -10.56
CA ALA A 110 10.23 -8.86 -9.48
C ALA A 110 11.70 -8.51 -9.77
N ASP A 111 12.12 -8.59 -11.03
CA ASP A 111 13.49 -8.24 -11.46
C ASP A 111 13.72 -6.72 -11.54
N SER A 112 12.69 -5.90 -11.35
CA SER A 112 12.83 -4.44 -11.39
C SER A 112 13.41 -3.88 -10.09
N ALA A 113 14.29 -2.86 -10.18
CA ALA A 113 14.85 -2.20 -8.99
C ALA A 113 13.79 -1.58 -8.06
N ALA A 114 12.60 -1.28 -8.58
CA ALA A 114 11.49 -0.79 -7.77
C ALA A 114 10.93 -1.87 -6.81
N PHE A 115 11.10 -3.15 -7.14
CA PHE A 115 10.65 -4.26 -6.30
C PHE A 115 11.40 -4.33 -4.97
N GLU A 116 12.66 -3.89 -4.93
CA GLU A 116 13.48 -3.85 -3.71
C GLU A 116 12.88 -2.94 -2.61
N ASP A 117 12.07 -1.95 -2.98
CA ASP A 117 11.41 -1.07 -2.02
C ASP A 117 10.15 -1.71 -1.39
N LEU A 118 9.66 -2.82 -1.94
CA LEU A 118 8.47 -3.49 -1.43
C LEU A 118 8.76 -4.30 -0.16
N THR A 119 7.81 -4.21 0.77
CA THR A 119 7.76 -5.01 2.00
C THR A 119 6.82 -6.21 1.89
N GLY A 120 6.03 -6.30 0.81
CA GLY A 120 5.12 -7.42 0.58
C GLY A 120 4.42 -7.40 -0.78
N VAL A 121 4.01 -8.58 -1.21
CA VAL A 121 3.17 -8.81 -2.40
C VAL A 121 1.98 -9.64 -1.97
N THR A 122 0.77 -9.22 -2.33
CA THR A 122 -0.47 -9.95 -2.03
C THR A 122 -1.07 -10.48 -3.33
N ALA A 123 -1.28 -11.80 -3.42
CA ALA A 123 -2.09 -12.39 -4.48
C ALA A 123 -3.58 -12.25 -4.09
N ALA A 124 -4.32 -11.43 -4.82
CA ALA A 124 -5.74 -11.23 -4.58
C ALA A 124 -6.56 -12.25 -5.38
N ARG A 125 -7.48 -12.97 -4.71
CA ARG A 125 -8.22 -14.09 -5.32
C ARG A 125 -9.48 -13.68 -6.07
N SER A 126 -10.05 -12.53 -5.71
CA SER A 126 -11.40 -12.14 -6.13
C SER A 126 -11.43 -11.21 -7.33
N ASP A 127 -10.25 -10.74 -7.76
CA ASP A 127 -10.05 -9.91 -8.94
C ASP A 127 -9.83 -10.76 -10.21
#